data_AF-A0AAX6EXG9-F1
#
_entry.id   AF-A0AAX6EXG9-F1
#
_cell.length_a   1.000
_cell.length_b   1.000
_cell.length_c   1.000
_cell.angle_alpha   90.00
_cell.angle_beta   90.00
_cell.angle_gamma   90.00
#
_symmetry.space_group_name_H-M   'P 1'
#
loop_
_entity.id
_entity.type
_entity.pdbx_description
1 polymer ?
#
loop_
_entity_poly.entity_id
_entity_poly.type
_entity_poly.pdbx_seq_one_letter_code
_entity_poly.pdbx_strand_id
1 'polypeptide(L)'
;MAVLVEELIRSIELWLRLSKKSAPIVNPNLDPVILVPGIAGSILNSVDDDGTEERVWVRVLRADNEFRLKLWSRFDPSTGKTVSMDQKSRIVVPEDRYGLYAIDVLDPDLVIGQEGVYYYHDLIEQMIRWGYQEGKTLFGFGYDFRQSNRLQESMDRFLTKLESVYTSSGGKNHSY
;
A
#
# COMPACT_ATOMS: atom_id res chain seq x y z
N MET A 1 0.72 -30.79 40.60
CA MET A 1 1.48 -29.53 40.43
C MET A 1 2.58 -29.66 39.38
N ALA A 2 3.43 -30.69 39.38
CA ALA A 2 4.48 -30.86 38.35
C ALA A 2 3.94 -31.07 36.91
N VAL A 3 2.87 -31.87 36.76
CA VAL A 3 2.26 -32.20 35.44
C VAL A 3 1.70 -30.97 34.72
N LEU A 4 1.09 -30.03 35.46
CA LEU A 4 0.54 -28.78 34.92
C LEU A 4 1.63 -27.82 34.41
N VAL A 5 2.82 -27.86 35.02
CA VAL A 5 3.96 -27.03 34.61
C VAL A 5 4.59 -27.59 33.33
N GLU A 6 4.71 -28.91 33.21
CA GLU A 6 5.20 -29.57 31.99
C GLU A 6 4.28 -29.36 30.78
N GLU A 7 2.95 -29.44 30.98
CA GLU A 7 1.99 -29.14 29.92
C GLU A 7 2.06 -27.68 29.46
N LEU A 8 2.18 -26.75 30.40
CA LEU A 8 2.35 -25.32 30.10
C LEU A 8 3.64 -25.05 29.31
N ILE A 9 4.77 -25.65 29.71
CA ILE A 9 6.04 -25.53 29.01
C ILE A 9 5.93 -26.09 27.58
N ARG A 10 5.29 -27.26 27.41
CA ARG A 10 5.12 -27.89 26.11
C ARG A 10 4.20 -27.08 25.19
N SER A 11 3.14 -26.47 25.72
CA SER A 11 2.27 -25.55 24.98
C SER A 11 3.02 -24.28 24.55
N ILE A 12 3.87 -23.72 25.42
CA ILE A 12 4.72 -22.58 25.09
C ILE A 12 5.74 -22.95 24.02
N GLU A 13 6.38 -24.12 24.09
CA GLU A 13 7.31 -24.59 23.07
C GLU A 13 6.63 -24.83 21.71
N LEU A 14 5.45 -25.42 21.69
CA LEU A 14 4.65 -25.60 20.48
C LEU A 14 4.26 -24.25 19.86
N TRP A 15 3.82 -23.31 20.70
CA TRP A 15 3.51 -21.96 20.26
C TRP A 15 4.75 -21.24 19.72
N LEU A 16 5.91 -21.36 20.38
CA LEU A 16 7.19 -20.81 19.91
C LEU A 16 7.69 -21.44 18.60
N ARG A 17 7.43 -22.74 18.39
CA ARG A 17 7.76 -23.44 17.14
C ARG A 17 6.84 -23.02 15.99
N LEU A 18 5.56 -22.80 16.28
CA LEU A 18 4.58 -22.29 15.32
C LEU A 18 4.78 -20.79 15.03
N SER A 19 5.28 -20.03 16.00
CA SER A 19 5.56 -18.60 15.88
C SER A 19 6.96 -18.29 15.35
N LYS A 20 7.85 -19.30 15.24
CA LYS A 20 9.12 -19.19 14.51
C LYS A 20 8.83 -19.01 13.02
N LYS A 21 8.45 -17.80 12.62
CA LYS A 21 8.71 -17.34 11.25
C LYS A 21 10.22 -17.44 11.06
N SER A 22 10.67 -18.12 10.00
CA SER A 22 12.10 -18.11 9.66
C SER A 22 12.54 -16.65 9.62
N ALA A 23 13.72 -16.35 10.15
CA ALA A 23 14.29 -15.01 9.98
C ALA A 23 14.20 -14.65 8.49
N PRO A 24 13.66 -13.47 8.13
CA PRO A 24 13.52 -13.10 6.75
C PRO A 24 14.90 -13.22 6.09
N ILE A 25 14.96 -13.99 5.01
CA ILE A 25 16.14 -13.98 4.16
C ILE A 25 16.23 -12.55 3.64
N VAL A 26 17.34 -11.86 3.88
CA VAL A 26 17.55 -10.50 3.36
C VAL A 26 18.76 -10.57 2.44
N ASN A 27 18.55 -10.22 1.18
CA ASN A 27 19.62 -10.13 0.21
C ASN A 27 19.86 -8.65 -0.14
N PRO A 28 20.87 -8.00 0.46
CA PRO A 28 21.15 -6.59 0.21
C PRO A 28 21.68 -6.31 -1.21
N ASN A 29 22.00 -7.36 -1.98
CA ASN A 29 22.52 -7.23 -3.33
C ASN A 29 21.45 -7.07 -4.40
N LEU A 30 20.17 -7.33 -4.07
CA LEU A 30 19.06 -7.14 -5.01
C LEU A 30 18.94 -5.69 -5.45
N ASP A 31 18.60 -5.50 -6.72
CA ASP A 31 18.25 -4.18 -7.25
C ASP A 31 16.89 -3.75 -6.69
N PRO A 32 16.73 -2.45 -6.34
CA PRO A 32 15.47 -1.95 -5.83
C PRO A 32 14.36 -2.05 -6.87
N VAL A 33 13.16 -2.41 -6.41
CA VAL A 33 11.94 -2.52 -7.22
C VAL A 33 10.87 -1.61 -6.65
N ILE A 34 10.16 -0.90 -7.54
CA ILE A 34 8.98 -0.11 -7.22
C ILE A 34 7.78 -0.77 -7.89
N LEU A 35 6.84 -1.25 -7.10
CA LEU A 35 5.58 -1.79 -7.60
C LEU A 35 4.63 -0.63 -7.91
N VAL A 36 4.19 -0.54 -9.17
CA VAL A 36 3.26 0.48 -9.66
C VAL A 36 1.98 -0.21 -10.12
N PRO A 37 0.82 0.08 -9.51
CA PRO A 37 -0.43 -0.62 -9.80
C PRO A 37 -1.06 -0.18 -11.12
N GLY A 38 -2.01 -0.99 -11.60
CA GLY A 38 -2.92 -0.59 -12.68
C GLY A 38 -3.98 0.41 -12.23
N ILE A 39 -4.89 0.79 -13.14
CA ILE A 39 -6.04 1.62 -12.82
C ILE A 39 -6.87 0.97 -11.70
N ALA A 40 -7.30 1.77 -10.73
CA ALA A 40 -8.07 1.31 -9.57
C ALA A 40 -7.31 0.38 -8.60
N GLY A 41 -6.02 0.13 -8.80
CA GLY A 41 -5.19 -0.71 -7.94
C GLY A 41 -4.48 0.02 -6.79
N SER A 42 -4.91 1.24 -6.46
CA SER A 42 -4.40 2.02 -5.33
C SER A 42 -5.54 2.34 -4.36
N ILE A 43 -5.30 2.24 -3.07
CA ILE A 43 -6.17 2.81 -2.04
C ILE A 43 -6.22 4.34 -2.22
N LEU A 44 -7.42 4.92 -2.15
CA LEU A 44 -7.65 6.35 -2.09
C LEU A 44 -8.38 6.70 -0.80
N ASN A 45 -7.87 7.71 -0.11
CA ASN A 45 -8.52 8.29 1.04
C ASN A 45 -9.02 9.70 0.71
N SER A 46 -10.12 10.10 1.34
CA SER A 46 -10.58 11.48 1.38
C SER A 46 -10.11 12.10 2.69
N VAL A 47 -9.57 13.31 2.61
CA VAL A 47 -9.19 14.12 3.76
C VAL A 47 -10.03 15.38 3.73
N ASP A 48 -10.84 15.58 4.76
CA ASP A 48 -11.67 16.78 4.89
C ASP A 48 -10.88 18.00 5.39
N ASP A 49 -11.56 19.16 5.46
CA ASP A 49 -10.98 20.42 5.92
C ASP A 49 -10.45 20.37 7.36
N ASP A 50 -11.00 19.49 8.20
CA ASP A 50 -10.57 19.26 9.58
C ASP A 50 -9.37 18.29 9.66
N GLY A 51 -8.94 17.73 8.53
CA GLY A 51 -7.85 16.78 8.42
C GLY A 51 -8.24 15.34 8.74
N THR A 52 -9.54 15.05 8.88
CA THR A 52 -10.04 13.69 9.11
C THR A 52 -9.90 12.90 7.82
N GLU A 53 -9.15 11.79 7.92
CA GLU A 53 -8.89 10.91 6.80
C GLU A 53 -9.78 9.67 6.85
N GLU A 54 -10.39 9.34 5.71
CA GLU A 54 -11.17 8.12 5.56
C GLU A 54 -10.94 7.44 4.21
N ARG A 55 -10.95 6.12 4.20
CA ARG A 55 -10.82 5.34 2.98
C ARG A 55 -12.08 5.44 2.13
N VAL A 56 -11.92 5.96 0.91
CA VAL A 56 -13.02 6.04 -0.05
C VAL A 56 -12.90 4.97 -1.13
N TRP A 57 -11.70 4.49 -1.45
CA TRP A 57 -11.44 3.39 -2.41
C TRP A 57 -10.28 2.50 -1.90
N VAL A 58 -10.28 1.18 -2.03
CA VAL A 58 -11.45 0.33 -2.23
C VAL A 58 -12.12 0.14 -0.86
N ARG A 59 -13.45 0.08 -0.85
CA ARG A 59 -14.21 -0.35 0.32
C ARG A 59 -15.37 -1.20 -0.12
N VAL A 60 -15.62 -2.31 0.55
CA VAL A 60 -16.77 -3.20 0.31
C VAL A 60 -17.98 -2.67 1.05
N LEU A 61 -17.80 -2.20 2.29
CA LEU A 61 -18.87 -1.62 3.09
C LEU A 61 -19.08 -0.15 2.74
N ARG A 62 -20.35 0.24 2.53
CA ARG A 62 -20.79 1.62 2.18
C ARG A 62 -20.17 2.20 0.90
N ALA A 63 -19.59 1.36 0.05
CA ALA A 63 -18.92 1.75 -1.19
C ALA A 63 -19.69 2.79 -1.99
N ASP A 64 -20.95 2.48 -2.34
CA ASP A 64 -21.80 3.34 -3.16
C ASP A 64 -22.00 4.75 -2.60
N ASN A 65 -22.19 4.87 -1.29
CA ASN A 65 -22.44 6.16 -0.66
C ASN A 65 -21.18 7.04 -0.70
N GLU A 66 -20.07 6.47 -0.27
CA GLU A 66 -18.81 7.20 -0.09
C GLU A 66 -18.16 7.53 -1.43
N PHE A 67 -18.32 6.64 -2.43
CA PHE A 67 -17.95 6.94 -3.80
C PHE A 67 -18.72 8.12 -4.39
N ARG A 68 -20.05 8.13 -4.24
CA ARG A 68 -20.88 9.21 -4.79
C ARG A 68 -20.64 10.53 -4.09
N LEU A 69 -20.43 10.50 -2.77
CA LEU A 69 -20.23 11.71 -1.99
C LEU A 69 -18.83 12.31 -2.19
N LYS A 70 -17.77 11.49 -2.25
CA LYS A 70 -16.39 11.98 -2.10
C LYS A 70 -15.46 11.66 -3.26
N LEU A 71 -15.76 10.65 -4.07
CA LEU A 71 -14.87 10.22 -5.15
C LEU A 71 -15.32 10.66 -6.56
N TRP A 72 -16.60 11.01 -6.72
CA TRP A 72 -17.10 11.60 -7.96
C TRP A 72 -16.38 12.89 -8.30
N SER A 73 -15.97 12.98 -9.55
CA SER A 73 -15.13 14.05 -10.05
C SER A 73 -15.56 14.45 -11.45
N ARG A 74 -15.19 15.68 -11.82
CA ARG A 74 -15.33 16.20 -13.18
C ARG A 74 -13.97 16.55 -13.75
N PHE A 75 -13.82 16.39 -15.05
CA PHE A 75 -12.64 16.87 -15.75
C PHE A 75 -12.71 18.39 -15.93
N ASP A 76 -11.64 19.09 -15.57
CA ASP A 76 -11.46 20.50 -15.84
C ASP A 76 -10.53 20.67 -17.06
N PRO A 77 -11.05 21.09 -18.23
CA PRO A 77 -10.25 21.23 -19.45
C PRO A 77 -9.26 22.39 -19.38
N SER A 78 -9.46 23.37 -18.48
CA SER A 78 -8.55 24.51 -18.36
C SER A 78 -7.25 24.14 -17.67
N THR A 79 -7.31 23.18 -16.74
CA THR A 79 -6.16 22.71 -15.95
C THR A 79 -5.69 21.32 -16.38
N GLY A 80 -6.53 20.57 -17.10
CA GLY A 80 -6.28 19.16 -17.45
C GLY A 80 -6.43 18.20 -16.27
N LYS A 81 -7.00 18.65 -15.14
CA LYS A 81 -7.12 17.88 -13.90
C LYS A 81 -8.50 17.28 -13.74
N THR A 82 -8.55 16.18 -13.00
CA THR A 82 -9.80 15.65 -12.46
C THR A 82 -10.05 16.30 -11.10
N VAL A 83 -11.14 17.07 -10.98
CA VAL A 83 -11.47 17.82 -9.77
C VAL A 83 -12.64 17.16 -9.06
N SER A 84 -12.51 16.96 -7.75
CA SER A 84 -13.58 16.40 -6.92
C SER A 84 -14.84 17.25 -7.00
N MET A 85 -16.01 16.61 -6.99
CA MET A 85 -17.29 17.31 -6.87
C MET A 85 -17.55 17.78 -5.44
N ASP A 86 -16.98 17.08 -4.45
CA ASP A 86 -16.93 17.56 -3.07
C ASP A 86 -15.84 18.61 -2.92
N GLN A 87 -16.22 19.80 -2.46
CA GLN A 87 -15.32 20.92 -2.26
C GLN A 87 -14.73 20.98 -0.85
N LYS A 88 -15.22 20.15 0.07
CA LYS A 88 -14.81 20.12 1.49
C LYS A 88 -13.76 19.04 1.78
N SER A 89 -13.34 18.32 0.76
CA SER A 89 -12.35 17.27 0.89
C SER A 89 -11.46 17.17 -0.33
N ARG A 90 -10.27 16.59 -0.10
CA ARG A 90 -9.30 16.27 -1.14
C ARG A 90 -8.97 14.79 -1.10
N ILE A 91 -8.62 14.25 -2.25
CA ILE A 91 -8.20 12.85 -2.33
C ILE A 91 -6.70 12.74 -2.15
N VAL A 92 -6.30 11.75 -1.37
CA VAL A 92 -4.91 11.41 -1.08
C VAL A 92 -4.70 9.92 -1.29
N VAL A 93 -3.44 9.55 -1.55
CA VAL A 93 -3.02 8.16 -1.60
C VAL A 93 -2.12 7.91 -0.39
N PRO A 94 -2.37 6.86 0.42
CA PRO A 94 -1.52 6.52 1.54
C PRO A 94 -0.07 6.24 1.09
N GLU A 95 0.90 6.70 1.87
CA GLU A 95 2.33 6.45 1.60
C GLU A 95 2.98 5.49 2.60
N ASP A 96 2.17 4.94 3.52
CA ASP A 96 2.57 3.95 4.52
C ASP A 96 3.23 2.72 3.91
N ARG A 97 4.08 2.05 4.72
CA ARG A 97 4.95 0.95 4.26
C ARG A 97 5.65 1.30 2.95
N TYR A 98 6.19 2.51 2.87
CA TYR A 98 6.92 2.98 1.69
C TYR A 98 6.10 2.90 0.39
N GLY A 99 4.80 3.17 0.50
CA GLY A 99 3.81 3.10 -0.58
C GLY A 99 3.28 1.70 -0.89
N LEU A 100 3.76 0.65 -0.20
CA LEU A 100 3.23 -0.71 -0.37
C LEU A 100 1.83 -0.84 0.21
N TYR A 101 1.51 -0.14 1.30
CA TYR A 101 0.19 -0.23 1.92
C TYR A 101 -0.94 0.12 0.94
N ALA A 102 -0.73 1.15 0.12
CA ALA A 102 -1.74 1.58 -0.85
C ALA A 102 -2.06 0.54 -1.93
N ILE A 103 -1.23 -0.48 -2.11
CA ILE A 103 -1.32 -1.43 -3.24
C ILE A 103 -1.31 -2.91 -2.78
N ASP A 104 -1.23 -3.16 -1.48
CA ASP A 104 -1.12 -4.51 -0.90
C ASP A 104 -2.49 -5.22 -0.88
N VAL A 105 -3.34 -4.81 0.07
CA VAL A 105 -4.73 -5.27 0.24
C VAL A 105 -5.63 -4.07 0.07
N LEU A 106 -6.52 -4.06 -0.92
CA LEU A 106 -7.27 -2.86 -1.30
C LEU A 106 -8.38 -2.48 -0.32
N ASP A 107 -8.93 -3.46 0.41
CA ASP A 107 -9.84 -3.22 1.54
C ASP A 107 -9.36 -3.99 2.79
N PRO A 108 -8.44 -3.40 3.58
CA PRO A 108 -7.93 -4.05 4.77
C PRO A 108 -8.96 -4.21 5.90
N ASP A 109 -10.11 -3.53 5.84
CA ASP A 109 -11.16 -3.66 6.86
C ASP A 109 -12.05 -4.89 6.63
N LEU A 110 -11.93 -5.53 5.47
CA LEU A 110 -12.60 -6.79 5.17
C LEU A 110 -11.91 -7.95 5.90
N VAL A 111 -12.29 -8.20 7.15
CA VAL A 111 -11.66 -9.25 8.00
C VAL A 111 -11.98 -10.67 7.52
N ILE A 112 -13.16 -10.90 6.94
CA ILE A 112 -13.57 -12.22 6.42
C ILE A 112 -13.58 -12.15 4.90
N GLY A 113 -12.84 -13.03 4.23
CA GLY A 113 -12.75 -13.03 2.77
C GLY A 113 -11.74 -12.00 2.22
N GLN A 114 -10.79 -11.56 3.04
CA GLN A 114 -9.79 -10.55 2.68
C GLN A 114 -8.97 -10.93 1.44
N GLU A 115 -8.78 -12.22 1.22
CA GLU A 115 -8.10 -12.76 0.04
C GLU A 115 -8.77 -12.32 -1.28
N GLY A 116 -10.07 -12.01 -1.24
CA GLY A 116 -10.81 -11.49 -2.40
C GLY A 116 -10.44 -10.05 -2.79
N VAL A 117 -9.71 -9.33 -1.93
CA VAL A 117 -9.26 -7.95 -2.15
C VAL A 117 -7.73 -7.82 -2.05
N TYR A 118 -7.01 -8.93 -2.08
CA TYR A 118 -5.56 -8.94 -2.27
C TYR A 118 -5.23 -8.44 -3.67
N TYR A 119 -4.37 -7.42 -3.76
CA TYR A 119 -3.91 -6.89 -5.03
C TYR A 119 -2.45 -7.25 -5.29
N TYR A 120 -1.51 -6.62 -4.58
CA TYR A 120 -0.11 -7.07 -4.60
C TYR A 120 0.31 -7.90 -3.40
N HIS A 121 -0.60 -8.22 -2.47
CA HIS A 121 -0.29 -8.97 -1.26
C HIS A 121 0.61 -10.18 -1.50
N ASP A 122 0.18 -11.12 -2.36
CA ASP A 122 0.92 -12.35 -2.61
C ASP A 122 2.27 -12.09 -3.29
N LEU A 123 2.34 -11.08 -4.18
CA LEU A 123 3.60 -10.68 -4.81
C LEU A 123 4.57 -10.08 -3.79
N ILE A 124 4.09 -9.20 -2.91
CA ILE A 124 4.89 -8.59 -1.85
C ILE A 124 5.42 -9.67 -0.90
N GLU A 125 4.55 -10.58 -0.45
CA GLU A 125 4.98 -11.72 0.38
C GLU A 125 6.05 -12.55 -0.32
N GLN A 126 5.86 -12.83 -1.62
CA GLN A 126 6.79 -13.64 -2.39
C GLN A 126 8.13 -12.93 -2.61
N MET A 127 8.14 -11.63 -2.85
CA MET A 127 9.36 -10.82 -2.96
C MET A 127 10.12 -10.78 -1.63
N ILE A 128 9.42 -10.61 -0.50
CA ILE A 128 10.05 -10.69 0.82
C ILE A 128 10.70 -12.08 1.02
N ARG A 129 10.02 -13.17 0.63
CA ARG A 129 10.59 -14.53 0.67
C ARG A 129 11.83 -14.68 -0.23
N TRP A 130 11.92 -13.94 -1.33
CA TRP A 130 13.08 -13.93 -2.22
C TRP A 130 14.27 -13.09 -1.73
N GLY A 131 14.13 -12.33 -0.64
CA GLY A 131 15.22 -11.53 -0.09
C GLY A 131 14.99 -10.03 -0.11
N TYR A 132 13.88 -9.55 -0.67
CA TYR A 132 13.58 -8.13 -0.74
C TYR A 132 13.22 -7.57 0.64
N GLN A 133 13.55 -6.30 0.84
CA GLN A 133 13.30 -5.59 2.09
C GLN A 133 12.50 -4.31 1.82
N GLU A 134 11.33 -4.20 2.45
CA GLU A 134 10.49 -3.00 2.39
C GLU A 134 11.29 -1.77 2.79
N GLY A 135 11.21 -0.70 2.00
CA GLY A 135 11.89 0.57 2.27
C GLY A 135 13.38 0.58 1.93
N LYS A 136 13.93 -0.52 1.42
CA LYS A 136 15.33 -0.59 0.98
C LYS A 136 15.49 -1.13 -0.43
N THR A 137 14.88 -2.28 -0.72
CA THR A 137 14.88 -2.89 -2.07
C THR A 137 13.49 -3.14 -2.60
N LEU A 138 12.43 -2.99 -1.79
CA LEU A 138 11.04 -3.10 -2.21
C LEU A 138 10.24 -1.89 -1.76
N PHE A 139 9.54 -1.28 -2.72
CA PHE A 139 8.75 -0.08 -2.52
C PHE A 139 7.45 -0.19 -3.31
N GLY A 140 6.43 0.56 -2.90
CA GLY A 140 5.20 0.73 -3.66
C GLY A 140 5.02 2.17 -4.10
N PHE A 141 4.23 2.36 -5.15
CA PHE A 141 3.81 3.67 -5.61
C PHE A 141 2.34 3.65 -6.01
N GLY A 142 1.47 3.87 -5.04
CA GLY A 142 0.08 4.18 -5.32
C GLY A 142 -0.08 5.58 -5.93
N TYR A 143 -1.10 5.77 -6.75
CA TYR A 143 -1.41 7.07 -7.35
C TYR A 143 -2.92 7.29 -7.47
N ASP A 144 -3.34 8.55 -7.56
CA ASP A 144 -4.73 8.89 -7.86
C ASP A 144 -5.00 8.55 -9.32
N PHE A 145 -5.48 7.33 -9.55
CA PHE A 145 -5.77 6.78 -10.88
C PHE A 145 -6.87 7.52 -11.65
N ARG A 146 -7.52 8.51 -11.02
CA ARG A 146 -8.48 9.41 -11.68
C ARG A 146 -7.78 10.57 -12.39
N GLN A 147 -6.53 10.86 -12.03
CA GLN A 147 -5.71 11.88 -12.69
C GLN A 147 -5.05 11.31 -13.94
N SER A 148 -4.71 12.21 -14.86
CA SER A 148 -3.87 11.85 -16.00
C SER A 148 -2.44 11.60 -15.56
N ASN A 149 -1.85 10.48 -15.98
CA ASN A 149 -0.43 10.19 -15.77
C ASN A 149 0.50 11.21 -16.47
N ARG A 150 -0.03 12.01 -17.41
CA ARG A 150 0.72 13.08 -18.09
C ARG A 150 0.72 14.40 -17.32
N LEU A 151 -0.03 14.49 -16.22
CA LEU A 151 -0.04 15.69 -15.40
C LEU A 151 1.33 15.87 -14.75
N GLN A 152 1.90 17.08 -14.85
CA GLN A 152 3.24 17.37 -14.35
C GLN A 152 3.39 16.97 -12.88
N GLU A 153 2.40 17.28 -12.05
CA GLU A 153 2.39 16.92 -10.62
C GLU A 153 2.45 15.41 -10.38
N SER A 154 1.85 14.60 -11.26
CA SER A 154 1.92 13.13 -11.15
C SER A 154 3.31 12.62 -11.52
N MET A 155 3.93 13.20 -12.56
CA MET A 155 5.30 12.89 -12.96
C MET A 155 6.32 13.33 -11.90
N ASP A 156 6.14 14.51 -11.32
CA ASP A 156 7.01 15.05 -10.28
C ASP A 156 6.95 14.16 -9.03
N ARG A 157 5.76 13.74 -8.60
CA ARG A 157 5.60 12.78 -7.49
C ARG A 157 6.31 11.46 -7.76
N PHE A 158 6.20 10.94 -8.99
CA PHE A 158 6.89 9.70 -9.35
C PHE A 158 8.41 9.88 -9.38
N LEU A 159 8.90 11.01 -9.88
CA LEU A 159 10.33 11.35 -9.85
C LEU A 159 10.86 11.44 -8.42
N THR A 160 10.16 12.14 -7.52
CA THR A 160 10.51 12.20 -6.09
C THR A 160 10.55 10.80 -5.47
N LYS A 161 9.62 9.91 -5.87
CA LYS A 161 9.66 8.52 -5.41
C LYS A 161 10.91 7.81 -5.91
N LEU A 162 11.26 7.92 -7.19
CA LEU A 162 12.46 7.31 -7.77
C LEU A 162 13.74 7.79 -7.07
N GLU A 163 13.85 9.08 -6.79
CA GLU A 163 14.96 9.67 -6.04
C GLU A 163 15.04 9.10 -4.62
N SER A 164 13.91 9.01 -3.92
CA SER A 164 13.85 8.44 -2.56
C SER A 164 14.29 6.97 -2.52
N VAL A 165 13.92 6.20 -3.56
CA VAL A 165 14.30 4.79 -3.73
C VAL A 165 15.80 4.67 -3.98
N TYR A 166 16.35 5.50 -4.88
CA TYR A 166 17.77 5.53 -5.17
C TYR A 166 18.61 5.86 -3.92
N THR A 167 18.19 6.84 -3.12
CA THR A 167 18.86 7.16 -1.85
C THR A 167 18.75 6.00 -0.86
N SER A 168 17.56 5.42 -0.69
CA SER A 168 17.31 4.35 0.28
C SER A 168 18.00 3.03 -0.08
N SER A 169 18.25 2.79 -1.37
CA SER A 169 18.94 1.60 -1.89
C SER A 169 20.47 1.70 -1.82
N GLY A 170 21.02 2.82 -1.32
CA GLY A 170 22.46 3.06 -1.28
C GLY A 170 23.06 3.46 -2.63
N GLY A 171 22.27 4.12 -3.49
CA GLY A 171 22.70 4.57 -4.81
C GLY A 171 22.64 3.49 -5.89
N LYS A 172 21.83 2.44 -5.69
CA LYS A 172 21.60 1.43 -6.73
C LYS A 172 20.49 1.88 -7.67
N ASN A 173 20.73 1.70 -8.97
CA ASN A 173 19.70 1.85 -9.98
C ASN A 173 18.62 0.79 -9.79
N HIS A 174 17.37 1.15 -10.03
CA HIS A 174 16.23 0.23 -9.98
C HIS A 174 16.14 -0.57 -11.29
N SER A 175 15.61 -1.78 -11.20
CA SER A 175 15.27 -2.58 -12.39
C SER A 175 13.86 -2.23 -12.87
N TYR A 176 13.67 -2.22 -14.21
CA TYR A 176 12.38 -2.01 -14.88
C TYR A 176 11.52 -3.28 -14.88
#